data_AF-A0A956BMP7-F1
#
_entry.id   AF-A0A956BMP7-F1
#
_cell.length_a   1.000
_cell.length_b   1.000
_cell.length_c   1.000
_cell.angle_alpha   90.00
_cell.angle_beta   90.00
_cell.angle_gamma   90.00
#
_symmetry.space_group_name_H-M   'P 1'
#
loop_
_entity.id
_entity.type
_entity.pdbx_description
1 polymer ?
#
loop_
_entity_poly.entity_id
_entity_poly.type
_entity_poly.pdbx_seq_one_letter_code
_entity_poly.pdbx_strand_id
1 'polypeptide(L)' 'MIGITGGAGFIGSHLAERLLADGHQVVVLDNLSTGREGNVAHLLDRP' A
#
# COMPACT_ATOMS: atom_id res chain seq x y z
N MET A 1 9.99 2.36 9.03
CA MET A 1 8.65 1.73 8.96
C MET A 1 7.61 2.84 8.89
N ILE A 2 6.83 2.88 7.82
CA ILE A 2 5.80 3.90 7.55
C ILE A 2 4.43 3.22 7.52
N GLY A 3 3.45 3.79 8.21
CA GLY A 3 2.06 3.31 8.20
C GLY A 3 1.20 4.10 7.23
N ILE A 4 0.39 3.41 6.43
CA ILE A 4 -0.59 4.00 5.52
C ILE A 4 -1.98 3.47 5.89
N THR A 5 -2.93 4.37 6.15
CA THR A 5 -4.35 4.02 6.23
C THR A 5 -5.00 4.25 4.87
N GLY A 6 -5.90 3.35 4.45
CA GLY A 6 -6.52 3.43 3.12
C GLY A 6 -5.58 3.03 1.98
N GLY A 7 -4.56 2.22 2.25
CA GLY A 7 -3.51 1.87 1.28
C GLY A 7 -3.98 0.98 0.13
N ALA A 8 -5.15 0.35 0.22
CA ALA A 8 -5.76 -0.38 -0.89
C ALA A 8 -6.64 0.53 -1.79
N GLY A 9 -6.73 1.84 -1.50
CA GLY A 9 -7.31 2.84 -2.39
C GLY A 9 -6.34 3.31 -3.49
N PHE A 10 -6.81 4.12 -4.44
CA PHE A 10 -6.00 4.59 -5.58
C PHE A 10 -4.75 5.36 -5.13
N ILE A 11 -4.89 6.38 -4.28
CA ILE A 11 -3.75 7.18 -3.84
C ILE A 11 -2.84 6.37 -2.90
N GLY A 12 -3.45 5.64 -1.97
CA GLY A 12 -2.72 4.87 -0.97
C GLY A 12 -1.81 3.80 -1.58
N SER A 13 -2.26 3.12 -2.63
CA SER A 13 -1.46 2.06 -3.27
C SER A 13 -0.26 2.62 -4.03
N HIS A 14 -0.42 3.74 -4.74
CA HIS A 14 0.69 4.40 -5.45
C HIS A 14 1.69 5.02 -4.47
N LEU A 15 1.22 5.54 -3.34
CA LEU A 15 2.11 6.00 -2.27
C LEU A 15 2.92 4.83 -1.68
N ALA A 16 2.27 3.70 -1.41
CA ALA A 16 2.94 2.49 -0.92
C ALA A 16 4.00 2.01 -1.90
N GLU A 17 3.68 1.92 -3.20
CA GLU A 17 4.62 1.56 -4.25
C GLU A 17 5.84 2.48 -4.29
N ARG A 18 5.62 3.81 -4.21
CA ARG A 18 6.70 4.79 -4.21
C ARG A 18 7.61 4.64 -3.00
N LEU A 19 7.04 4.51 -1.80
CA LEU A 19 7.80 4.37 -0.56
C LEU A 19 8.63 3.08 -0.54
N LEU A 20 8.06 1.98 -1.04
CA LEU A 20 8.79 0.72 -1.24
C LEU A 20 9.93 0.88 -2.25
N ALA A 21 9.72 1.63 -3.34
CA ALA A 21 10.77 1.93 -4.32
C ALA A 21 11.90 2.79 -3.74
N ASP A 22 11.59 3.65 -2.76
CA ASP A 22 12.56 4.46 -2.03
C ASP A 22 13.26 3.68 -0.90
N GLY A 23 12.97 2.38 -0.74
CA GLY A 23 13.62 1.47 0.22
C GLY A 23 13.04 1.51 1.63
N HIS A 24 11.85 2.10 1.81
CA HIS A 24 11.17 2.11 3.10
C HIS A 24 10.33 0.84 3.28
N GLN A 25 10.28 0.31 4.50
CA GLN A 25 9.28 -0.68 4.89
C GLN A 25 7.92 -0.01 5.12
N VAL A 26 6.87 -0.57 4.51
CA VAL A 26 5.51 -0.01 4.53
C VAL A 26 4.53 -1.01 5.15
N VAL A 27 3.65 -0.51 6.02
CA VAL A 27 2.50 -1.26 6.54
C VAL A 27 1.23 -0.56 6.11
N VAL A 28 0.35 -1.29 5.42
CA VAL A 28 -0.97 -0.81 5.00
C VAL A 28 -2.05 -1.34 5.93
N LEU A 29 -2.91 -0.45 6.41
CA LEU A 29 -4.16 -0.77 7.09
C LEU A 29 -5.33 -0.26 6.27
N ASP A 30 -6.18 -1.17 5.80
CA ASP A 30 -7.35 -0.84 4.99
C ASP A 30 -8.52 -1.76 5.35
N ASN A 31 -9.73 -1.20 5.40
CA ASN A 31 -10.95 -1.95 5.67
C ASN A 31 -11.70 -2.37 4.40
N LEU A 32 -11.15 -2.04 3.23
CA LEU A 32 -11.68 -2.36 1.89
C LEU A 32 -13.09 -1.81 1.62
N SER A 33 -13.53 -0.77 2.34
CA SER A 33 -14.85 -0.16 2.12
C SER A 33 -15.02 0.43 0.71
N THR A 34 -13.93 1.01 0.17
CA THR A 34 -13.83 1.48 -1.22
C THR A 34 -12.53 1.03 -1.91
N GLY A 35 -11.59 0.46 -1.15
CA GLY A 35 -10.35 -0.11 -1.65
C GLY A 35 -10.55 -1.44 -2.36
N ARG A 36 -9.53 -1.88 -3.09
CA ARG A 36 -9.51 -3.20 -3.75
C ARG A 36 -8.17 -3.87 -3.48
N GLU A 37 -8.19 -5.14 -3.11
CA GLU A 37 -6.98 -5.93 -2.87
C GLU A 37 -6.05 -5.92 -4.09
N GLY A 38 -6.61 -5.93 -5.30
CA GLY A 38 -5.85 -5.83 -6.55
C GLY A 38 -4.95 -4.59 -6.67
N ASN A 39 -5.27 -3.50 -5.95
CA ASN A 39 -4.44 -2.30 -5.93
C ASN A 39 -3.11 -2.51 -5.20
N VAL A 40 -3.02 -3.48 -4.29
CA VAL A 40 -1.81 -3.74 -3.48
C VAL A 40 -1.24 -5.15 -3.68
N ALA A 41 -1.96 -6.04 -4.38
CA ALA A 41 -1.53 -7.43 -4.57
C ALA A 41 -0.11 -7.56 -5.17
N HIS A 42 0.25 -6.68 -6.12
CA HIS A 42 1.57 -6.66 -6.75
C HIS A 42 2.70 -6.13 -5.85
N LEU A 43 2.36 -5.57 -4.68
CA LEU A 43 3.33 -5.06 -3.69
C LEU A 43 3.64 -6.09 -2.61
N LEU A 44 2.88 -7.18 -2.51
CA LEU A 44 3.05 -8.18 -1.43
C LEU A 44 4.39 -8.93 -1.51
N ASP A 45 4.99 -9.03 -2.70
CA ASP A 45 6.30 -9.63 -2.91
C ASP A 45 7.47 -8.65 -2.60
N ARG A 46 7.16 -7.42 -2.16
CA ARG A 46 8.10 -6.33 -1.88
C ARG A 46 7.88 -5.77 -0.46
N PRO A 47 8.48 -6.39 0.58
CA PRO A 47 8.27 -5.99 1.97
C PRO A 47 8.98 -4.67 2.35
#